data_AF-A0A4Q3UF81-F1
#
_entry.id   AF-A0A4Q3UF81-F1
#
_cell.length_a   1.000
_cell.length_b   1.000
_cell.length_c   1.000
_cell.angle_alpha   90.00
_cell.angle_beta   90.00
_cell.angle_gamma   90.00
#
_symmetry.space_group_name_H-M   'P 1'
#
loop_
_entity.id
_entity.type
_entity.pdbx_description
1 polymer ?
#
loop_
_entity_poly.entity_id
_entity_poly.type
_entity_poly.pdbx_seq_one_letter_code
_entity_poly.pdbx_strand_id
1 'polypeptide(L)'
;MAKRTHGFTIIEALVGSAILGLGLTALFTHWVGVFNRYTKAREVAQAGQLARAEVERAKVYGTANLPLGTYASSTNTATWTGAFDPGTGGWVTSGSTYYDRSGNRVASAAASGVRYKLQATISDTGLLTKSTGYAFQMQSERAFAVTVTLVPEGSVVAQMGTNIVPGGL
;
A
#
# COMPACT_ATOMS: atom_id res chain seq x y z
N MET A 1 -43.62 14.74 59.93
CA MET A 1 -43.05 13.54 59.28
C MET A 1 -41.66 13.92 58.77
N ALA A 2 -40.61 13.68 59.56
CA ALA A 2 -39.25 14.11 59.20
C ALA A 2 -38.67 13.18 58.12
N LYS A 3 -38.37 13.74 56.94
CA LYS A 3 -37.77 13.02 55.81
C LYS A 3 -36.32 12.70 56.18
N ARG A 4 -36.01 11.44 56.50
CA ARG A 4 -34.62 10.99 56.69
C ARG A 4 -33.91 11.02 55.33
N THR A 5 -33.11 12.05 55.11
CA THR A 5 -32.12 12.05 54.02
C THR A 5 -30.99 11.12 54.41
N HIS A 6 -30.93 9.94 53.81
CA HIS A 6 -29.81 9.02 53.96
C HIS A 6 -28.56 9.68 53.34
N GLY A 7 -27.54 9.94 54.15
CA GLY A 7 -26.26 10.49 53.70
C GLY A 7 -25.40 9.42 53.03
N PHE A 8 -24.59 9.84 52.06
CA PHE A 8 -23.64 8.98 51.34
C PHE A 8 -22.55 8.46 52.28
N THR A 9 -22.37 7.15 52.35
CA THR A 9 -21.39 6.51 53.24
C THR A 9 -20.01 6.39 52.59
N ILE A 10 -18.95 6.31 53.40
CA ILE A 10 -17.57 6.12 52.93
C ILE A 10 -17.42 4.82 52.11
N ILE A 11 -18.13 3.76 52.51
CA ILE A 11 -18.11 2.47 51.79
C ILE A 11 -18.73 2.61 50.40
N GLU A 12 -19.86 3.31 50.27
CA GLU A 12 -20.47 3.61 48.97
C GLU A 12 -19.53 4.46 48.09
N ALA A 13 -18.78 5.38 48.69
CA ALA A 13 -17.75 6.17 47.99
C ALA A 13 -16.63 5.29 47.44
N LEU A 14 -16.13 4.33 48.23
CA LEU A 14 -15.05 3.42 47.84
C LEU A 14 -15.49 2.43 46.77
N VAL A 15 -16.70 1.88 46.89
CA VAL A 15 -17.26 0.99 45.87
C VAL A 15 -17.51 1.76 44.57
N GLY A 16 -18.07 2.97 44.65
CA GLY A 16 -18.28 3.84 43.50
C GLY A 16 -16.97 4.19 42.78
N SER A 17 -15.91 4.54 43.51
CA SER A 17 -14.62 4.85 42.92
C SER A 17 -13.94 3.62 42.30
N ALA A 18 -14.06 2.44 42.90
CA ALA A 18 -13.55 1.19 42.33
C ALA A 18 -14.26 0.83 41.01
N ILE A 19 -15.59 0.94 40.97
CA ILE A 19 -16.38 0.70 39.75
C ILE A 19 -15.99 1.69 38.66
N LEU A 20 -15.85 2.98 38.99
CA LEU A 20 -15.42 3.99 38.03
C LEU A 20 -13.99 3.75 37.52
N GLY A 21 -13.06 3.36 38.39
CA GLY A 21 -11.68 3.04 38.01
C GLY A 21 -11.61 1.86 37.04
N LEU A 22 -12.34 0.78 37.32
CA LEU A 22 -12.44 -0.36 36.42
C LEU A 22 -13.11 0.02 35.09
N GLY A 23 -14.20 0.79 35.14
CA GLY A 23 -14.91 1.26 33.96
C GLY A 23 -14.04 2.14 33.05
N LEU A 24 -13.30 3.08 33.63
CA LEU A 24 -12.36 3.93 32.89
C LEU A 24 -11.23 3.11 32.26
N THR A 25 -10.67 2.14 33.00
CA THR A 25 -9.62 1.27 32.48
C THR A 25 -10.10 0.47 31.26
N ALA A 26 -11.27 -0.15 31.37
CA ALA A 26 -11.89 -0.89 30.26
C ALA A 26 -12.19 0.01 29.05
N LEU A 27 -12.69 1.23 29.30
CA LEU A 27 -12.97 2.21 28.24
C LEU A 27 -11.69 2.62 27.50
N PHE A 28 -10.60 2.92 28.23
CA PHE A 28 -9.33 3.30 27.61
C PHE A 28 -8.72 2.14 26.82
N THR A 29 -8.75 0.91 27.34
CA THR A 29 -8.29 -0.26 26.59
C THR A 29 -9.08 -0.45 25.30
N HIS A 30 -10.41 -0.32 25.35
CA HIS A 30 -11.26 -0.42 24.17
C HIS A 30 -10.97 0.71 23.17
N TRP A 31 -10.84 1.95 23.64
CA TRP A 31 -10.54 3.11 22.82
C TRP A 31 -9.21 2.95 22.07
N VAL A 32 -8.13 2.53 22.76
CA VAL A 32 -6.83 2.24 22.14
C VAL A 32 -6.96 1.15 21.07
N GLY A 33 -7.72 0.09 21.37
CA GLY A 33 -7.96 -1.00 20.43
C GLY A 33 -8.66 -0.54 19.14
N VAL A 34 -9.73 0.26 19.28
CA VAL A 34 -10.46 0.82 18.13
C VAL A 34 -9.60 1.80 17.34
N PHE A 35 -8.87 2.69 18.03
CA PHE A 35 -7.98 3.65 17.40
C PHE A 35 -6.91 2.98 16.53
N ASN A 36 -6.27 1.92 17.05
CA ASN A 36 -5.28 1.15 16.31
C ASN A 36 -5.86 0.45 15.08
N ARG A 37 -7.10 -0.06 15.16
CA ARG A 37 -7.78 -0.65 14.00
C ARG A 37 -8.10 0.40 12.95
N TYR A 38 -8.58 1.56 13.37
CA TYR A 38 -8.89 2.67 12.47
C TYR A 38 -7.65 3.18 11.73
N THR A 39 -6.52 3.37 12.43
CA THR A 39 -5.27 3.81 11.81
C THR A 39 -4.74 2.79 10.81
N LYS A 40 -4.77 1.49 11.13
CA LYS A 40 -4.41 0.43 10.19
C LYS A 40 -5.31 0.38 8.96
N ALA A 41 -6.62 0.51 9.15
CA ALA A 41 -7.58 0.53 8.04
C ALA A 41 -7.31 1.70 7.08
N ARG A 42 -6.98 2.89 7.61
CA ARG A 42 -6.59 4.04 6.79
C ARG A 42 -5.30 3.79 6.00
N GLU A 43 -4.31 3.13 6.60
CA GLU A 43 -3.05 2.80 5.92
C GLU A 43 -3.27 1.83 4.76
N VAL A 44 -4.07 0.78 4.97
CA VAL A 44 -4.43 -0.16 3.90
C VAL A 44 -5.23 0.53 2.80
N ALA A 45 -6.17 1.40 3.15
CA ALA A 45 -6.93 2.17 2.17
C ALA A 45 -6.03 3.07 1.32
N GLN A 46 -5.08 3.79 1.95
CA GLN A 46 -4.12 4.63 1.24
C GLN A 46 -3.21 3.80 0.32
N ALA A 47 -2.69 2.68 0.81
CA ALA A 47 -1.87 1.78 0.00
C ALA A 47 -2.65 1.25 -1.22
N GLY A 48 -3.93 0.92 -1.05
CA GLY A 48 -4.81 0.52 -2.15
C GLY A 48 -5.02 1.63 -3.19
N GLN A 49 -5.19 2.88 -2.76
CA GLN A 49 -5.30 4.02 -3.69
C GLN A 49 -4.00 4.24 -4.47
N LEU A 50 -2.85 4.13 -3.82
CA LEU A 50 -1.55 4.23 -4.49
C LEU A 50 -1.36 3.10 -5.53
N ALA A 51 -1.69 1.86 -5.16
CA ALA A 51 -1.63 0.73 -6.09
C ALA A 51 -2.53 0.94 -7.31
N ARG A 52 -3.77 1.40 -7.08
CA ARG A 52 -4.72 1.69 -8.16
C ARG A 52 -4.24 2.82 -9.06
N ALA A 53 -3.73 3.91 -8.50
CA ALA A 53 -3.21 5.03 -9.27
C ALA A 53 -2.07 4.58 -10.20
N GLU A 54 -1.20 3.69 -9.73
CA GLU A 54 -0.10 3.15 -10.53
C GLU A 54 -0.57 2.23 -11.65
N VAL A 55 -1.57 1.38 -11.39
CA VAL A 55 -2.22 0.56 -12.42
C VAL A 55 -2.87 1.45 -13.49
N GLU A 56 -3.57 2.51 -13.09
CA GLU A 56 -4.16 3.45 -14.05
C GLU A 56 -3.09 4.22 -14.85
N ARG A 57 -1.97 4.59 -14.23
CA ARG A 57 -0.82 5.16 -14.96
C ARG A 57 -0.28 4.17 -15.99
N ALA A 58 -0.13 2.89 -15.65
CA ALA A 58 0.30 1.86 -16.60
C ALA A 58 -0.63 1.75 -17.81
N LYS A 59 -1.94 1.89 -17.60
CA LYS A 59 -2.93 1.93 -18.70
C LYS A 59 -2.77 3.19 -19.56
N VAL A 60 -2.61 4.36 -18.94
CA VAL A 60 -2.47 5.64 -19.65
C VAL A 60 -1.18 5.70 -20.47
N TYR A 61 -0.05 5.28 -19.89
CA TYR A 61 1.24 5.29 -20.60
C TYR A 61 1.40 4.12 -21.57
N GLY A 62 0.53 3.10 -21.47
CA GLY A 62 0.42 2.01 -22.43
C GLY A 62 1.64 1.08 -22.51
N THR A 63 1.48 -0.01 -23.27
CA THR A 63 2.51 -1.04 -23.49
C THR A 63 3.78 -0.54 -24.20
N ALA A 64 3.69 0.58 -24.92
CA ALA A 64 4.78 1.10 -25.75
C ALA A 64 5.81 1.94 -24.97
N ASN A 65 5.43 2.54 -23.83
CA ASN A 65 6.30 3.41 -23.05
C ASN A 65 6.84 2.74 -21.77
N LEU A 66 6.59 1.45 -21.60
CA LEU A 66 7.12 0.68 -20.48
C LEU A 66 8.59 0.31 -20.74
N PRO A 67 9.51 0.50 -19.78
CA PRO A 67 10.93 0.27 -20.01
C PRO A 67 11.22 -1.21 -20.23
N LEU A 68 12.21 -1.49 -21.07
CA LEU A 68 12.67 -2.83 -21.44
C LEU A 68 13.00 -3.65 -20.18
N GLY A 69 12.47 -4.88 -20.14
CA GLY A 69 12.72 -5.84 -19.07
C GLY A 69 13.92 -6.77 -19.34
N THR A 70 14.13 -7.69 -18.41
CA THR A 70 15.07 -8.80 -18.53
C THR A 70 14.36 -10.01 -19.15
N TYR A 71 15.02 -10.68 -20.09
CA TYR A 71 14.51 -11.92 -20.69
C TYR A 71 15.22 -13.15 -20.11
N ALA A 72 14.44 -14.09 -19.58
CA ALA A 72 14.90 -15.39 -19.12
C ALA A 72 14.68 -16.44 -20.22
N SER A 73 15.77 -16.86 -20.88
CA SER A 73 15.73 -17.80 -22.00
C SER A 73 15.31 -19.22 -21.60
N SER A 74 15.56 -19.63 -20.37
CA SER A 74 15.20 -20.95 -19.83
C SER A 74 13.70 -21.12 -19.62
N THR A 75 12.99 -20.03 -19.31
CA THR A 75 11.54 -20.04 -19.05
C THR A 75 10.73 -19.35 -20.14
N ASN A 76 11.39 -18.80 -21.15
CA ASN A 76 10.79 -17.95 -22.19
C ASN A 76 9.88 -16.88 -21.57
N THR A 77 10.39 -16.17 -20.57
CA THR A 77 9.65 -15.14 -19.82
C THR A 77 10.42 -13.84 -19.86
N ALA A 78 9.74 -12.74 -20.18
CA ALA A 78 10.31 -11.41 -20.00
C ALA A 78 9.70 -10.77 -18.75
N THR A 79 10.54 -10.21 -17.89
CA THR A 79 10.11 -9.54 -16.66
C THR A 79 10.73 -8.16 -16.55
N TRP A 80 9.94 -7.19 -16.12
CA TRP A 80 10.44 -5.87 -15.74
C TRP A 80 9.96 -5.55 -14.33
N THR A 81 10.82 -4.91 -13.56
CA THR A 81 10.47 -4.39 -12.24
C THR A 81 10.89 -2.93 -12.15
N GLY A 82 10.02 -2.10 -11.59
CA GLY A 82 10.30 -0.67 -11.43
C GLY A 82 9.11 0.06 -10.83
N ALA A 83 9.04 1.37 -11.00
CA ALA A 83 7.84 2.16 -10.65
C ALA A 83 7.82 3.46 -11.46
N PHE A 84 6.65 4.06 -11.63
CA PHE A 84 6.49 5.38 -12.18
C PHE A 84 6.83 6.42 -11.12
N ASP A 85 7.83 7.26 -11.40
CA ASP A 85 8.17 8.39 -10.56
C ASP A 85 7.54 9.67 -11.12
N PRO A 86 6.47 10.18 -10.47
CA PRO A 86 5.86 11.44 -10.90
C PRO A 86 6.82 12.64 -10.79
N GLY A 87 7.89 12.54 -10.00
CA GLY A 87 8.92 13.57 -9.91
C GLY A 87 9.80 13.67 -11.17
N THR A 88 9.98 12.56 -11.89
CA THR A 88 10.71 12.54 -13.18
C THR A 88 9.79 12.47 -14.39
N GLY A 89 8.50 12.19 -14.16
CA GLY A 89 7.48 12.07 -15.22
C GLY A 89 7.60 10.76 -16.01
N GLY A 90 8.26 9.74 -15.47
CA GLY A 90 8.55 8.51 -16.21
C GLY A 90 8.74 7.27 -15.35
N TRP A 91 8.85 6.14 -16.04
CA TRP A 91 9.13 4.84 -15.43
C TRP A 91 10.62 4.71 -15.06
N VAL A 92 10.88 4.27 -13.84
CA VAL A 92 12.23 4.05 -13.31
C VAL A 92 12.51 2.55 -13.28
N THR A 93 13.49 2.10 -14.03
CA THR A 93 13.91 0.69 -14.10
C THR A 93 14.61 0.25 -12.81
N SER A 94 14.27 -0.94 -12.31
CA SER A 94 14.80 -1.54 -11.08
C SER A 94 14.63 -0.67 -9.83
N GLY A 95 13.79 0.37 -9.92
CA GLY A 95 13.51 1.31 -8.85
C GLY A 95 12.23 0.99 -8.09
N SER A 96 12.05 1.66 -6.98
CA SER A 96 10.77 1.76 -6.29
C SER A 96 10.52 3.22 -6.03
N THR A 97 9.25 3.60 -6.02
CA THR A 97 8.86 4.95 -5.62
C THR A 97 8.37 4.93 -4.19
N TYR A 98 8.64 6.02 -3.47
CA TYR A 98 8.40 6.11 -2.05
C TYR A 98 7.36 7.18 -1.79
N TYR A 99 6.50 6.92 -0.80
CA TYR A 99 5.41 7.82 -0.45
C TYR A 99 5.31 7.99 1.07
N ASP A 100 4.89 9.17 1.50
CA ASP A 100 4.56 9.45 2.90
C ASP A 100 3.19 8.86 3.29
N ARG A 101 2.80 9.02 4.55
CA ARG A 101 1.51 8.50 5.06
C ARG A 101 0.28 9.12 4.36
N SER A 102 0.42 10.31 3.81
CA SER A 102 -0.62 11.04 3.09
C SER A 102 -0.68 10.67 1.59
N GLY A 103 0.26 9.87 1.10
CA GLY A 103 0.36 9.49 -0.31
C GLY A 103 1.13 10.48 -1.18
N ASN A 104 1.87 11.42 -0.60
CA ASN A 104 2.74 12.31 -1.37
C ASN A 104 4.05 11.60 -1.69
N ARG A 105 4.56 11.80 -2.90
CA ARG A 105 5.85 11.24 -3.34
C ARG A 105 6.99 11.84 -2.54
N VAL A 106 7.90 11.00 -2.06
CA VAL A 106 9.15 11.40 -1.39
C VAL A 106 10.36 10.94 -2.19
N ALA A 107 11.50 11.60 -1.98
CA ALA A 107 12.66 11.45 -2.87
C ALA A 107 13.37 10.09 -2.82
N SER A 108 13.35 9.42 -1.67
CA SER A 108 14.04 8.15 -1.49
C SER A 108 13.52 7.39 -0.26
N ALA A 109 13.95 6.14 -0.11
CA ALA A 109 13.66 5.31 1.06
C ALA A 109 14.14 5.91 2.39
N ALA A 110 15.18 6.77 2.34
CA ALA A 110 15.80 7.38 3.50
C ALA A 110 15.17 8.73 3.89
N ALA A 111 14.20 9.22 3.12
CA ALA A 111 13.53 10.48 3.43
C ALA A 111 12.73 10.36 4.74
N SER A 112 12.68 11.44 5.51
CA SER A 112 11.86 11.49 6.72
C SER A 112 10.38 11.33 6.36
N GLY A 113 9.66 10.50 7.11
CA GLY A 113 8.22 10.30 6.92
C GLY A 113 7.84 9.32 5.81
N VAL A 114 8.80 8.62 5.19
CA VAL A 114 8.51 7.51 4.27
C VAL A 114 7.66 6.46 4.98
N ARG A 115 6.52 6.11 4.37
CA ARG A 115 5.62 5.06 4.88
C ARG A 115 5.45 3.92 3.88
N TYR A 116 5.34 4.23 2.58
CA TYR A 116 5.07 3.24 1.55
C TYR A 116 6.21 3.16 0.54
N LYS A 117 6.51 1.93 0.10
CA LYS A 117 7.33 1.60 -1.06
C LYS A 117 6.41 1.00 -2.11
N LEU A 118 6.46 1.52 -3.33
CA LEU A 118 5.68 1.06 -4.46
C LEU A 118 6.61 0.42 -5.50
N GLN A 119 6.25 -0.77 -5.95
CA GLN A 119 6.99 -1.49 -6.99
C GLN A 119 6.02 -2.18 -7.93
N ALA A 120 6.11 -1.84 -9.21
CA ALA A 120 5.45 -2.50 -10.30
C ALA A 120 6.32 -3.63 -10.85
N THR A 121 5.65 -4.69 -11.30
CA THR A 121 6.23 -5.84 -11.98
C THR A 121 5.41 -6.10 -13.23
N ILE A 122 6.10 -6.23 -14.36
CA ILE A 122 5.53 -6.70 -15.61
C ILE A 122 6.07 -8.09 -15.87
N SER A 123 5.20 -9.02 -16.21
CA SER A 123 5.56 -10.32 -16.75
C SER A 123 4.87 -10.53 -18.08
N ASP A 124 5.64 -10.98 -19.05
CA ASP A 124 5.18 -11.33 -20.39
C ASP A 124 5.52 -12.79 -20.67
N THR A 125 4.51 -13.53 -21.11
CA THR A 125 4.58 -14.92 -21.53
C THR A 125 3.99 -15.00 -22.94
N GLY A 126 4.84 -15.06 -23.98
CA GLY A 126 4.40 -15.00 -25.37
C GLY A 126 5.48 -15.24 -26.43
N LEU A 127 5.22 -14.79 -27.67
CA LEU A 127 6.18 -14.76 -28.78
C LEU A 127 7.22 -13.66 -28.52
N LEU A 128 8.27 -14.00 -27.77
CA LEU A 128 9.35 -13.10 -27.42
C LEU A 128 10.45 -13.19 -28.50
N THR A 129 10.64 -12.14 -29.29
CA THR A 129 11.77 -12.13 -30.26
C THR A 129 13.07 -11.89 -29.51
N LYS A 130 14.00 -12.86 -29.56
CA LYS A 130 15.32 -12.79 -28.89
C LYS A 130 16.14 -11.62 -29.44
N SER A 131 16.33 -10.59 -28.63
CA SER A 131 17.22 -9.45 -28.90
C SER A 131 17.99 -9.11 -27.62
N THR A 132 19.23 -8.64 -27.76
CA THR A 132 20.14 -8.23 -26.67
C THR A 132 19.57 -7.13 -25.76
N GLY A 133 18.52 -6.44 -26.23
CA GLY A 133 17.56 -5.69 -25.41
C GLY A 133 16.15 -6.09 -25.82
N TYR A 134 15.35 -6.56 -24.86
CA TYR A 134 14.00 -7.05 -25.16
C TYR A 134 13.05 -5.87 -25.36
N ALA A 135 12.74 -5.54 -26.62
CA ALA A 135 11.64 -4.65 -26.99
C ALA A 135 10.33 -5.43 -26.92
N PHE A 136 9.47 -5.06 -25.98
CA PHE A 136 8.18 -5.72 -25.80
C PHE A 136 7.36 -5.64 -27.09
N GLN A 137 7.08 -6.80 -27.72
CA GLN A 137 6.30 -6.81 -28.94
C GLN A 137 4.83 -6.46 -28.65
N MET A 138 4.22 -5.65 -29.53
CA MET A 138 2.86 -5.15 -29.42
C MET A 138 1.79 -6.23 -29.67
N GLN A 139 2.04 -7.50 -29.34
CA GLN A 139 1.13 -8.62 -29.60
C GLN A 139 0.98 -9.57 -28.41
N SER A 140 1.78 -9.39 -27.35
CA SER A 140 1.70 -10.21 -26.14
C SER A 140 0.68 -9.68 -25.13
N GLU A 141 -0.03 -10.61 -24.48
CA GLU A 141 -0.78 -10.31 -23.26
C GLU A 141 0.21 -10.17 -22.11
N ARG A 142 0.13 -9.05 -21.38
CA ARG A 142 1.10 -8.73 -20.32
C ARG A 142 0.40 -8.63 -18.99
N ALA A 143 0.88 -9.35 -18.00
CA ALA A 143 0.43 -9.16 -16.63
C ALA A 143 1.23 -8.02 -15.99
N PHE A 144 0.53 -6.99 -15.53
CA PHE A 144 1.09 -5.88 -14.76
C PHE A 144 0.58 -6.00 -13.33
N ALA A 145 1.50 -6.07 -12.37
CA ALA A 145 1.20 -6.12 -10.95
C ALA A 145 1.90 -4.98 -10.23
N VAL A 146 1.25 -4.40 -9.22
CA VAL A 146 1.80 -3.39 -8.33
C VAL A 146 1.73 -3.91 -6.92
N THR A 147 2.86 -3.83 -6.23
CA THR A 147 3.01 -4.21 -4.83
C THR A 147 3.32 -2.95 -4.02
N VAL A 148 2.58 -2.77 -2.94
CA VAL A 148 2.80 -1.70 -1.96
C VAL A 148 3.23 -2.32 -0.65
N THR A 149 4.42 -1.92 -0.20
CA THR A 149 5.05 -2.40 1.01
C THR A 149 5.13 -1.28 2.04
N LEU A 150 4.81 -1.57 3.30
CA LEU A 150 5.11 -0.66 4.40
C LEU A 150 6.61 -0.68 4.68
N VAL A 151 7.26 0.47 4.55
CA VAL A 151 8.72 0.56 4.73
C VAL A 151 9.17 0.18 6.14
N PRO A 152 8.50 0.61 7.23
CA PRO A 152 8.96 0.30 8.57
C PRO A 152 8.83 -1.19 8.94
N GLU A 153 7.89 -1.90 8.32
CA GLU A 153 7.52 -3.28 8.68
C GLU A 153 8.04 -4.29 7.64
N GLY A 154 8.38 -3.84 6.43
CA GLY A 154 8.75 -4.69 5.30
C GLY A 154 7.59 -5.53 4.76
N SER A 155 6.37 -5.38 5.30
CA SER A 155 5.20 -6.16 4.94
C SER A 155 4.48 -5.59 3.73
N VAL A 156 4.05 -6.47 2.81
CA VAL A 156 3.13 -6.11 1.73
C VAL A 156 1.75 -5.83 2.32
N VAL A 157 1.21 -4.65 2.02
CA VAL A 157 -0.10 -4.19 2.53
C VAL A 157 -1.17 -4.10 1.46
N ALA A 158 -0.76 -3.93 0.21
CA ALA A 158 -1.66 -3.97 -0.93
C ALA A 158 -0.93 -4.54 -2.13
N GLN A 159 -1.65 -5.35 -2.92
CA GLN A 159 -1.21 -5.80 -4.22
C GLN A 159 -2.39 -5.69 -5.17
N MET A 160 -2.16 -5.12 -6.34
CA MET A 160 -3.15 -5.00 -7.40
C MET A 160 -2.51 -5.39 -8.72
N GLY A 161 -3.31 -5.81 -9.68
CA GLY A 161 -2.81 -6.11 -11.00
C GLY A 161 -3.88 -5.96 -12.06
N THR A 162 -3.43 -5.88 -13.31
CA THR A 162 -4.25 -5.87 -14.50
C THR A 162 -3.48 -6.58 -15.61
N ASN A 163 -4.20 -7.09 -16.60
CA ASN A 163 -3.57 -7.41 -17.87
C ASN A 163 -3.55 -6.15 -18.72
N ILE A 164 -2.49 -5.97 -19.50
CA ILE A 164 -2.34 -4.89 -20.47
C ILE A 164 -2.18 -5.54 -21.83
N VAL A 165 -3.10 -5.21 -22.75
CA VAL A 165 -3.11 -5.70 -24.13
C VAL A 165 -2.80 -4.52 -25.07
N PRO A 166 -2.00 -4.72 -26.12
CA PRO A 166 -1.79 -3.72 -27.16
C PRO A 166 -3.11 -3.38 -27.87
N GLY A 167 -3.52 -2.11 -27.84
CA GLY A 167 -4.75 -1.60 -28.47
C GLY A 167 -5.85 -1.14 -27.51
N GLY A 168 -5.70 -1.35 -26.20
CA GLY A 168 -6.71 -1.03 -25.19
C GLY A 168 -7.09 -2.26 -24.35
N LEU A 169 -7.94 -2.06 -23.34
CA LEU A 169 -8.49 -3.13 -22.50
C LEU A 169 -9.26 -4.17 -23.32
#